data_AF-A0A6N3HXJ3-F1
#
_entry.id   AF-A0A6N3HXJ3-F1
#
_cell.length_a   1.000
_cell.length_b   1.000
_cell.length_c   1.000
_cell.angle_alpha   90.00
_cell.angle_beta   90.00
_cell.angle_gamma   90.00
#
_symmetry.space_group_name_H-M   'P 1'
#
loop_
_entity.id
_entity.type
_entity.pdbx_description
1 polymer ?
#
loop_
_entity_poly.entity_id
_entity_poly.type
_entity_poly.pdbx_seq_one_letter_code
_entity_poly.pdbx_strand_id
1 'polypeptide(L)'
;MRVILAGFEGEDNSSKRLLDCVNAGDQKIYLKNDKMICVKQIIDVMEPGDRILAFGQKPGLKNAISVELQARAGEDILTTRFPVAQIERLCAGTCRVKLSEHAGTSYCNHLYYHVMREIKERQIDVEIVFLHIPMLKNIDEFGRLAETVTGLTKGLSEGLTEDLRRPCYGLGQANQSGASSIRGVSQGGQWCGQSSLWQENT
;
A
#
# COMPACT_ATOMS: atom_id res chain seq x y z
N MET A 1 4.51 4.29 -13.75
CA MET A 1 4.55 5.40 -12.77
C MET A 1 5.80 5.25 -11.91
N ARG A 2 6.58 6.31 -11.71
CA ARG A 2 7.82 6.25 -10.90
C ARG A 2 7.45 6.37 -9.41
N VAL A 3 8.02 5.50 -8.57
CA VAL A 3 7.78 5.50 -7.13
C VAL A 3 9.09 5.80 -6.42
N ILE A 4 9.16 6.94 -5.75
CA ILE A 4 10.32 7.38 -4.98
C ILE A 4 10.15 6.93 -3.52
N LEU A 5 11.18 6.31 -2.96
CA LEU A 5 11.25 5.94 -1.55
C LEU A 5 12.19 6.90 -0.82
N ALA A 6 11.69 7.61 0.17
CA ALA A 6 12.50 8.54 0.94
C ALA A 6 12.54 8.14 2.42
N GLY A 7 13.71 8.13 3.04
CA GLY A 7 13.86 7.74 4.45
C GLY A 7 14.98 8.51 5.13
N PHE A 8 14.75 8.98 6.36
CA PHE A 8 15.75 9.70 7.14
C PHE A 8 16.97 8.84 7.47
N GLU A 9 18.16 9.41 7.25
CA GLU A 9 19.44 8.80 7.59
C GLU A 9 19.61 8.56 9.10
N GLY A 10 20.60 7.73 9.45
CA GLY A 10 20.99 7.36 10.81
C GLY A 10 21.21 5.86 10.94
N GLU A 11 22.24 5.44 11.69
CA GLU A 11 22.62 4.03 11.82
C GLU A 11 21.51 3.17 12.44
N ASP A 12 20.81 3.73 13.43
CA ASP A 12 19.69 3.11 14.14
C ASP A 12 18.31 3.59 13.64
N ASN A 13 18.27 4.29 12.50
CA ASN A 13 17.02 4.75 11.93
C ASN A 13 16.37 3.64 11.11
N SER A 14 15.21 3.18 11.56
CA SER A 14 14.45 2.12 10.87
C SER A 14 14.08 2.49 9.43
N SER A 15 13.86 3.76 9.09
CA SER A 15 13.53 4.15 7.71
C SER A 15 14.74 4.02 6.78
N LYS A 16 15.94 4.39 7.23
CA LYS A 16 17.19 4.13 6.51
C LYS A 16 17.40 2.63 6.28
N ARG A 17 17.28 1.83 7.34
CA ARG A 17 17.41 0.37 7.26
C ARG A 17 16.38 -0.26 6.31
N LEU A 18 15.17 0.28 6.28
CA LEU A 18 14.12 -0.19 5.38
C LEU A 18 14.53 0.08 3.93
N LEU A 19 15.00 1.29 3.63
CA LEU A 19 15.50 1.65 2.30
C LEU A 19 16.70 0.79 1.89
N ASP A 20 17.60 0.42 2.81
CA ASP A 20 18.71 -0.49 2.50
C ASP A 20 18.21 -1.86 1.98
N CYS A 21 17.12 -2.38 2.56
CA CYS A 21 16.58 -3.71 2.26
C CYS A 21 15.63 -3.76 1.05
N VAL A 22 14.89 -2.68 0.77
CA VAL A 22 13.93 -2.65 -0.34
C VAL A 22 14.66 -2.54 -1.67
N ASN A 23 14.34 -3.37 -2.67
CA ASN A 23 14.94 -3.22 -3.99
C ASN A 23 14.19 -2.15 -4.81
N ALA A 24 14.77 -0.96 -4.94
CA ALA A 24 14.19 0.17 -5.68
C ALA A 24 15.21 0.94 -6.54
N GLY A 25 16.39 0.35 -6.80
CA GLY A 25 17.45 1.00 -7.58
C GLY A 25 17.75 2.44 -7.14
N ASP A 26 17.83 3.34 -8.12
CA ASP A 26 18.12 4.78 -7.92
C ASP A 26 16.91 5.59 -7.44
N GLN A 27 15.76 4.96 -7.17
CA GLN A 27 14.54 5.63 -6.69
C GLN A 27 14.53 5.84 -5.17
N LYS A 28 15.70 5.76 -4.52
CA LYS A 28 15.85 5.91 -3.07
C LYS A 28 16.48 7.23 -2.71
N ILE A 29 15.91 7.92 -1.73
CA ILE A 29 16.44 9.17 -1.19
C ILE A 29 16.70 8.98 0.30
N TYR A 30 17.98 9.07 0.68
CA TYR A 30 18.39 9.10 2.07
C TYR A 30 18.34 10.57 2.54
N LEU A 31 17.32 10.88 3.33
CA LEU A 31 17.02 12.24 3.78
C LEU A 31 17.96 12.65 4.91
N LYS A 32 18.57 13.83 4.79
CA LYS A 32 19.35 14.43 5.88
C LYS A 32 18.43 14.81 7.04
N ASN A 33 18.94 14.72 8.26
CA ASN A 33 18.23 15.17 9.46
C ASN A 33 18.33 16.70 9.62
N ASP A 34 17.99 17.43 8.56
CA ASP A 34 17.96 18.88 8.50
C ASP A 34 16.67 19.29 7.77
N LYS A 35 15.92 20.21 8.38
CA LYS A 35 14.58 20.62 7.94
C LYS A 35 14.56 21.20 6.52
N MET A 36 15.59 21.98 6.17
CA MET A 36 15.65 22.64 4.87
C MET A 36 16.19 21.67 3.81
N ILE A 37 17.24 20.93 4.15
CA ILE A 37 17.89 20.02 3.21
C ILE A 37 16.94 18.87 2.83
N CYS A 38 16.25 18.26 3.80
CA CYS A 38 15.38 17.12 3.51
C CYS A 38 14.22 17.49 2.56
N VAL A 39 13.66 18.68 2.71
CA VAL A 39 12.63 19.21 1.81
C VAL A 39 13.21 19.43 0.42
N LYS A 40 14.38 20.09 0.33
CA LYS A 40 15.05 20.34 -0.95
C LYS A 40 15.40 19.04 -1.69
N GLN A 41 15.87 18.02 -0.98
CA GLN A 41 16.20 16.70 -1.56
C GLN A 41 15.02 16.05 -2.29
N ILE A 42 13.78 16.27 -1.81
CA ILE A 42 12.57 15.79 -2.50
C ILE A 42 12.22 16.70 -3.68
N ILE A 43 12.19 18.01 -3.45
CA ILE A 43 11.78 18.99 -4.46
C ILE A 43 12.68 18.96 -5.69
N ASP A 44 13.99 18.77 -5.51
CA ASP A 44 14.96 18.77 -6.60
C ASP A 44 14.81 17.59 -7.58
N VAL A 45 14.19 16.48 -7.14
CA VAL A 45 14.15 15.23 -7.91
C VAL A 45 12.75 14.82 -8.34
N MET A 46 11.70 15.37 -7.71
CA MET A 46 10.32 15.02 -8.06
C MET A 46 9.97 15.55 -9.46
N GLU A 47 9.29 14.70 -10.24
CA GLU A 47 8.80 14.99 -11.58
C GLU A 47 7.29 14.72 -11.66
N PRO A 48 6.54 15.41 -12.54
CA PRO A 48 5.13 15.11 -12.76
C PRO A 48 4.90 13.61 -13.06
N GLY A 49 3.88 13.03 -12.42
CA GLY A 49 3.54 11.62 -12.45
C GLY A 49 4.22 10.79 -11.35
N ASP A 50 5.06 11.38 -10.49
CA ASP A 50 5.68 10.65 -9.38
C ASP A 50 4.73 10.34 -8.23
N ARG A 51 4.98 9.18 -7.62
CA ARG A 51 4.48 8.83 -6.29
C ARG A 51 5.63 8.77 -5.31
N ILE A 52 5.50 9.44 -4.17
CA ILE A 52 6.55 9.51 -3.15
C ILE A 52 6.04 8.84 -1.87
N LEU A 53 6.77 7.81 -1.42
CA LEU A 53 6.59 7.19 -0.11
C LEU A 53 7.71 7.68 0.81
N ALA A 54 7.37 8.60 1.72
CA ALA A 54 8.32 9.10 2.72
C ALA A 54 8.17 8.34 4.03
N PHE A 55 9.28 7.85 4.59
CA PHE A 55 9.32 7.01 5.77
C PHE A 55 10.02 7.69 6.94
N GLY A 56 9.40 7.59 8.12
CA GLY A 56 9.97 8.01 9.38
C GLY A 56 9.62 7.05 10.50
N GLN A 57 10.38 7.05 11.59
CA GLN A 57 10.10 6.19 12.73
C GLN A 57 9.14 6.85 13.72
N LYS A 58 8.18 6.09 14.26
CA LYS A 58 7.21 6.56 15.27
C LYS A 58 7.43 5.81 16.58
N PRO A 59 7.84 6.50 17.66
CA PRO A 59 7.93 5.90 18.99
C PRO A 59 6.59 5.28 19.40
N GLY A 60 6.63 4.09 20.00
CA GLY A 60 5.44 3.39 20.48
C GLY A 60 4.59 2.69 19.40
N LEU A 61 4.83 2.93 18.11
CA LEU A 61 4.29 2.09 17.05
C LEU A 61 4.97 0.71 17.12
N LYS A 62 4.19 -0.36 16.93
CA LYS A 62 4.65 -1.76 16.94
C LYS A 62 3.99 -2.54 15.81
N ASN A 63 4.80 -3.26 15.02
CA ASN A 63 4.40 -4.16 13.93
C ASN A 63 3.25 -3.63 13.06
N ALA A 64 3.35 -2.36 12.66
CA ALA A 64 2.33 -1.70 11.86
C ALA A 64 2.94 -0.52 11.10
N ILE A 65 2.33 -0.15 9.98
CA ILE A 65 2.60 1.10 9.26
C ILE A 65 1.48 2.09 9.60
N SER A 66 1.85 3.31 9.99
CA SER A 66 0.92 4.41 10.24
C SER A 66 0.96 5.36 9.03
N VAL A 67 -0.11 5.37 8.25
CA VAL A 67 -0.30 6.27 7.11
C VAL A 67 -0.78 7.62 7.64
N GLU A 68 -0.03 8.67 7.35
CA GLU A 68 -0.37 10.02 7.77
C GLU A 68 -1.24 10.70 6.71
N LEU A 69 -2.49 10.99 7.07
CA LEU A 69 -3.50 11.61 6.22
C LEU A 69 -3.33 13.12 6.10
N GLN A 70 -2.68 13.74 7.09
CA GLN A 70 -2.55 15.18 7.19
C GLN A 70 -1.13 15.60 7.61
N ALA A 71 -0.72 16.76 7.11
CA ALA A 71 0.47 17.48 7.53
C ALA A 71 0.09 18.89 7.99
N ARG A 72 0.81 19.45 8.97
CA ARG A 72 0.39 20.68 9.65
C ARG A 72 1.53 21.69 9.82
N ALA A 73 1.23 22.98 9.72
CA ALA A 73 2.10 24.05 10.20
C ALA A 73 1.28 25.18 10.83
N GLY A 74 1.37 25.29 12.16
CA GLY A 74 0.43 26.13 12.91
C GLY A 74 -1.00 25.65 12.70
N GLU A 75 -1.88 26.57 12.30
CA GLU A 75 -3.29 26.29 11.99
C GLU A 75 -3.51 25.77 10.55
N ASP A 76 -2.50 25.82 9.68
CA ASP A 76 -2.65 25.31 8.31
C ASP A 76 -2.54 23.78 8.27
N ILE A 77 -3.46 23.15 7.57
CA ILE A 77 -3.61 21.70 7.46
C ILE A 77 -3.71 21.33 5.98
N LEU A 78 -2.79 20.48 5.54
CA LEU A 78 -2.82 19.88 4.21
C LEU A 78 -3.22 18.41 4.34
N THR A 79 -4.23 17.99 3.58
CA THR A 79 -4.70 16.60 3.51
C THR A 79 -4.13 15.92 2.28
N THR A 80 -3.70 14.66 2.42
CA THR A 80 -3.12 13.90 1.32
C THR A 80 -4.14 13.64 0.22
N ARG A 81 -3.68 13.75 -1.03
CA ARG A 81 -4.41 13.28 -2.22
C ARG A 81 -4.06 11.85 -2.60
N PHE A 82 -3.10 11.24 -1.90
CA PHE A 82 -2.60 9.91 -2.20
C PHE A 82 -3.72 8.86 -2.03
N PRO A 83 -3.81 7.83 -2.89
CA PRO A 83 -4.85 6.80 -2.78
C PRO A 83 -4.61 5.86 -1.58
N VAL A 84 -4.97 6.30 -0.37
CA VAL A 84 -4.74 5.57 0.89
C VAL A 84 -5.37 4.17 0.88
N ALA A 85 -6.56 4.01 0.31
CA ALA A 85 -7.20 2.71 0.16
C ALA A 85 -6.35 1.71 -0.65
N GLN A 86 -5.54 2.19 -1.61
CA GLN A 86 -4.61 1.35 -2.34
C GLN A 86 -3.49 0.84 -1.43
N ILE A 87 -2.99 1.66 -0.51
CA ILE A 87 -1.98 1.26 0.49
C ILE A 87 -2.55 0.18 1.41
N GLU A 88 -3.76 0.38 1.92
CA GLU A 88 -4.42 -0.60 2.79
C GLU A 88 -4.59 -1.95 2.08
N ARG A 89 -5.04 -1.94 0.82
CA ARG A 89 -5.16 -3.17 0.00
C ARG A 89 -3.82 -3.86 -0.23
N LEU A 90 -2.78 -3.10 -0.59
CA LEU A 90 -1.45 -3.66 -0.89
C LEU A 90 -0.73 -4.19 0.36
N CYS A 91 -1.03 -3.63 1.53
CA CYS A 91 -0.51 -4.11 2.82
C CYS A 91 -1.38 -5.21 3.44
N ALA A 92 -2.56 -5.52 2.86
CA ALA A 92 -3.47 -6.51 3.42
C ALA A 92 -2.80 -7.90 3.49
N GLY A 93 -2.85 -8.51 4.67
CA GLY A 93 -2.24 -9.82 4.93
C GLY A 93 -0.73 -9.79 5.21
N THR A 94 -0.03 -8.70 4.89
CA THR A 94 1.43 -8.59 5.10
C THR A 94 1.79 -7.73 6.30
N CYS A 95 1.06 -6.62 6.54
CA CYS A 95 1.29 -5.73 7.68
C CYS A 95 0.00 -5.04 8.13
N ARG A 96 -0.12 -4.73 9.42
CA ARG A 96 -1.23 -3.91 9.92
C ARG A 96 -1.03 -2.45 9.49
N VAL A 97 -2.05 -1.86 8.87
CA VAL A 97 -2.09 -0.42 8.56
C VAL A 97 -2.91 0.32 9.63
N LYS A 98 -2.44 1.50 10.02
CA LYS A 98 -3.17 2.47 10.85
C LYS A 98 -3.27 3.78 10.10
N LEU A 99 -4.39 4.47 10.22
CA LEU A 99 -4.54 5.83 9.71
C LEU A 99 -4.30 6.84 10.84
N SER A 100 -3.69 7.97 10.51
CA SER A 100 -3.31 9.00 11.48
C SER A 100 -3.47 10.37 10.86
N GLU A 101 -4.12 11.30 11.55
CA GLU A 101 -4.27 12.71 11.14
C GLU A 101 -3.19 13.61 11.77
N HIS A 102 -2.23 13.00 12.47
CA HIS A 102 -1.20 13.67 13.24
C HIS A 102 0.17 13.05 12.96
N ALA A 103 0.86 13.62 11.96
CA ALA A 103 2.26 13.28 11.66
C ALA A 103 3.27 13.73 12.75
N GLY A 104 2.79 14.26 13.87
CA GLY A 104 3.60 14.81 14.97
C GLY A 104 4.12 16.21 14.68
N THR A 105 5.16 16.63 15.42
CA THR A 105 5.79 17.97 15.31
C THR A 105 7.27 17.91 14.93
N SER A 106 7.75 16.73 14.51
CA SER A 106 9.16 16.45 14.20
C SER A 106 9.53 16.79 12.74
N TYR A 107 10.74 16.39 12.31
CA TYR A 107 11.19 16.45 10.92
C TYR A 107 10.21 15.79 9.93
N CYS A 108 9.50 14.73 10.35
CA CYS A 108 8.52 14.03 9.52
C CYS A 108 7.40 14.95 9.06
N ASN A 109 6.73 15.61 10.02
CA ASN A 109 5.66 16.56 9.72
C ASN A 109 6.18 17.77 8.93
N HIS A 110 7.37 18.28 9.27
CA HIS A 110 7.97 19.39 8.54
C HIS A 110 8.20 19.05 7.05
N LEU A 111 8.86 17.92 6.77
CA LEU A 111 9.06 17.44 5.40
C LEU A 111 7.72 17.30 4.68
N TYR A 112 6.79 16.58 5.30
CA TYR A 112 5.52 16.25 4.67
C TYR A 112 4.71 17.50 4.33
N TYR A 113 4.58 18.43 5.27
CA TYR A 113 3.87 19.68 5.07
C TYR A 113 4.50 20.52 3.96
N HIS A 114 5.82 20.74 4.01
CA HIS A 114 6.46 21.64 3.05
C HIS A 114 6.50 21.07 1.63
N VAL A 115 6.67 19.75 1.47
CA VAL A 115 6.57 19.12 0.14
C VAL A 115 5.13 19.17 -0.38
N MET A 116 4.13 18.85 0.46
CA MET A 116 2.71 18.96 0.06
C MET A 116 2.33 20.38 -0.33
N ARG A 117 2.83 21.37 0.41
CA ARG A 117 2.61 22.79 0.12
C ARG A 117 3.20 23.16 -1.24
N GLU A 118 4.43 22.75 -1.52
CA GLU A 118 5.10 23.01 -2.80
C GLU A 118 4.32 22.43 -3.99
N ILE A 119 3.91 21.17 -3.86
CA ILE A 119 3.09 20.46 -4.86
C ILE A 119 1.79 21.24 -5.12
N LYS A 120 1.12 21.68 -4.06
CA LYS A 120 -0.15 22.41 -4.14
C LYS A 120 0.02 23.79 -4.78
N GLU A 121 0.97 24.59 -4.29
CA GLU A 121 1.19 25.98 -4.73
C GLU A 121 1.65 26.06 -6.19
N ARG A 122 2.48 25.10 -6.62
CA ARG A 122 2.97 25.03 -8.01
C ARG A 122 2.12 24.16 -8.93
N GLN A 123 1.04 23.57 -8.41
CA GLN A 123 0.14 22.66 -9.15
C GLN A 123 0.88 21.51 -9.86
N ILE A 124 1.86 20.91 -9.18
CA ILE A 124 2.66 19.83 -9.74
C ILE A 124 1.88 18.52 -9.61
N ASP A 125 1.81 17.72 -10.66
CA ASP A 125 1.17 16.41 -10.61
C ASP A 125 2.06 15.37 -9.89
N VAL A 126 2.25 15.53 -8.59
CA VAL A 126 2.97 14.57 -7.73
C VAL A 126 2.08 14.17 -6.57
N GLU A 127 2.11 12.89 -6.19
CA GLU A 127 1.43 12.37 -5.02
C GLU A 127 2.46 11.99 -3.95
N ILE A 128 2.31 12.49 -2.72
CA ILE A 128 3.16 12.11 -1.60
C ILE A 128 2.32 11.61 -0.43
N VAL A 129 2.81 10.57 0.23
CA VAL A 129 2.28 10.10 1.51
C VAL A 129 3.43 9.85 2.49
N PHE A 130 3.21 10.21 3.75
CA PHE A 130 4.14 9.91 4.82
C PHE A 130 3.70 8.65 5.58
N LEU A 131 4.62 7.72 5.72
CA LEU A 131 4.45 6.41 6.34
C LEU A 131 5.35 6.30 7.56
N HIS A 132 4.74 6.40 8.74
CA HIS A 132 5.44 6.11 9.98
C HIS A 132 5.57 4.61 10.19
N ILE A 133 6.80 4.14 10.43
CA ILE A 133 7.12 2.75 10.77
C ILE A 133 7.60 2.64 12.22
N PRO A 134 7.59 1.45 12.84
CA PRO A 134 8.09 1.28 14.20
C PRO A 134 9.59 1.55 14.26
N MET A 135 10.09 1.99 15.42
CA MET A 135 11.54 1.95 15.69
C MET A 135 12.05 0.51 15.60
N LEU A 136 13.34 0.29 15.29
CA LEU A 136 13.92 -1.05 15.10
C LEU A 136 13.57 -2.04 16.23
N LYS A 137 13.70 -1.61 17.48
CA LYS A 137 13.36 -2.41 18.68
C LYS A 137 11.87 -2.82 18.82
N ASN A 138 11.00 -2.27 17.98
CA ASN A 138 9.55 -2.50 17.97
C ASN A 138 9.08 -3.21 16.69
N ILE A 139 10.02 -3.80 15.93
CA ILE A 139 9.75 -4.59 14.74
C ILE A 139 10.17 -6.02 15.03
N ASP A 140 9.21 -6.95 15.07
CA ASP A 140 9.49 -8.36 15.33
C ASP A 140 10.10 -9.05 14.10
N GLU A 141 9.56 -8.74 12.91
CA GLU A 141 9.99 -9.32 11.63
C GLU A 141 10.34 -8.22 10.62
N PHE A 142 11.59 -7.74 10.67
CA PHE A 142 12.04 -6.66 9.78
C PHE A 142 12.00 -7.05 8.29
N GLY A 143 12.36 -8.29 7.97
CA GLY A 143 12.29 -8.82 6.60
C GLY A 143 10.88 -8.72 6.02
N ARG A 144 9.86 -9.10 6.81
CA ARG A 144 8.45 -9.01 6.39
C ARG A 144 7.98 -7.58 6.16
N LEU A 145 8.47 -6.61 6.97
CA LEU A 145 8.20 -5.19 6.71
C LEU A 145 8.83 -4.74 5.39
N ALA A 146 10.08 -5.14 5.11
CA ALA A 146 10.76 -4.81 3.85
C ALA A 146 10.07 -5.45 2.64
N GLU A 147 9.62 -6.70 2.74
CA GLU A 147 8.81 -7.38 1.72
C GLU A 147 7.49 -6.66 1.48
N THR A 148 6.81 -6.24 2.55
CA THR A 148 5.57 -5.45 2.46
C THR A 148 5.79 -4.17 1.67
N VAL A 149 6.84 -3.42 1.99
CA VAL A 149 7.15 -2.15 1.32
C VAL A 149 7.62 -2.37 -0.11
N THR A 150 8.32 -3.48 -0.38
CA THR A 150 8.68 -3.88 -1.75
C THR A 150 7.43 -4.16 -2.58
N GLY A 151 6.48 -4.94 -2.04
CA GLY A 151 5.19 -5.22 -2.68
C GLY A 151 4.34 -3.97 -2.90
N LEU A 152 4.31 -3.07 -1.91
CA LEU A 152 3.66 -1.76 -2.01
C LEU A 152 4.26 -0.93 -3.16
N THR A 153 5.58 -0.83 -3.22
CA THR A 153 6.30 -0.06 -4.25
C THR A 153 5.97 -0.60 -5.65
N LYS A 154 6.01 -1.93 -5.83
CA LYS A 154 5.66 -2.59 -7.09
C LYS A 154 4.18 -2.37 -7.47
N GLY A 155 3.27 -2.58 -6.53
CA GLY A 155 1.83 -2.41 -6.79
C GLY A 155 1.42 -0.97 -7.12
N LEU A 156 2.17 0.02 -6.61
CA LEU A 156 1.98 1.42 -6.96
C LEU A 156 2.59 1.78 -8.32
N SER A 157 3.71 1.19 -8.71
CA SER A 157 4.38 1.49 -9.99
C SER A 157 3.66 0.90 -11.20
N GLU A 158 3.09 -0.31 -11.03
CA GLU A 158 2.31 -1.05 -12.03
C GLU A 158 0.91 -0.47 -12.26
N GLY A 159 0.47 0.45 -11.40
CA GLY A 159 -0.81 1.15 -11.56
C GLY A 159 -1.96 0.16 -11.65
N LEU A 160 -2.12 -0.71 -10.63
CA LEU A 160 -3.27 -1.61 -10.54
C LEU A 160 -4.56 -0.82 -10.76
N THR A 161 -5.09 -0.96 -11.97
CA THR A 161 -6.42 -0.49 -12.35
C THR A 161 -7.42 -1.16 -11.40
N GLU A 162 -8.48 -0.45 -11.05
CA GLU A 162 -9.56 -0.92 -10.19
C GLU A 162 -10.40 -2.02 -10.85
N ASP A 163 -9.76 -3.09 -11.30
CA ASP A 163 -10.45 -4.26 -11.81
C ASP A 163 -10.06 -5.47 -10.96
N LEU A 164 -10.69 -5.55 -9.79
CA LEU A 164 -11.03 -6.79 -9.09
C LEU A 164 -12.04 -6.45 -7.99
N ARG A 165 -13.26 -6.08 -8.40
CA ARG A 165 -14.46 -6.46 -7.65
C ARG A 165 -14.57 -7.99 -7.70
N ARG A 166 -13.85 -8.67 -6.81
CA ARG A 166 -14.24 -10.01 -6.37
C ARG A 166 -14.08 -10.08 -4.85
N PRO A 167 -15.17 -9.99 -4.08
CA PRO A 167 -15.12 -10.49 -2.71
C PRO A 167 -14.86 -12.00 -2.79
N CYS A 168 -13.75 -12.45 -2.19
CA CYS A 168 -13.54 -13.85 -1.87
C CYS A 168 -14.55 -14.24 -0.79
N TYR A 169 -15.80 -14.51 -1.17
CA TYR A 169 -16.71 -15.30 -0.36
C TYR A 169 -16.27 -16.76 -0.48
N GLY A 170 -15.97 -17.36 0.68
CA GLY A 170 -15.47 -18.71 0.79
C GLY A 170 -16.45 -19.74 0.24
N LEU A 171 -15.92 -20.69 -0.53
CA LEU A 171 -16.53 -22.00 -0.70
C LEU A 171 -15.93 -22.92 0.37
N GLY A 172 -16.42 -22.74 1.59
CA GLY A 172 -16.39 -23.77 2.62
C GLY A 172 -17.43 -24.84 2.27
N GLN A 173 -16.98 -26.08 2.28
CA GLN A 173 -17.60 -27.24 1.66
C GLN A 173 -19.03 -27.55 2.12
N ALA A 174 -19.83 -28.03 1.17
CA ALA A 174 -21.08 -28.72 1.40
C ALA A 174 -20.87 -29.96 2.27
N ASN A 175 -21.62 -30.05 3.37
CA ASN A 175 -21.84 -31.29 4.09
C ASN A 175 -23.35 -31.55 4.07
N GLN A 176 -23.81 -32.39 3.14
CA GLN A 176 -25.13 -33.03 3.24
C GLN A 176 -24.91 -34.50 3.52
N SER A 177 -25.20 -34.87 4.76
CA SER A 177 -25.29 -36.24 5.24
C SER A 177 -26.67 -36.84 4.91
N GLY A 178 -26.68 -38.05 4.34
CA GLY A 178 -27.53 -39.13 4.85
C GLY A 178 -28.95 -39.30 4.28
N ALA A 179 -29.03 -40.02 3.15
CA ALA A 179 -29.87 -41.20 2.89
C ALA A 179 -31.34 -41.30 3.39
N SER A 180 -32.22 -41.50 2.39
CA SER A 180 -33.26 -42.54 2.25
C SER A 180 -34.56 -42.47 3.07
N SER A 181 -35.70 -42.25 2.38
CA SER A 181 -36.82 -43.20 2.36
C SER A 181 -37.79 -42.92 1.19
N ILE A 182 -38.63 -43.92 0.91
CA ILE A 182 -39.17 -44.33 -0.40
C ILE A 182 -40.66 -43.92 -0.58
N ARG A 183 -41.09 -43.87 -1.86
CA ARG A 183 -42.47 -43.94 -2.45
C ARG A 183 -43.09 -42.57 -2.80
N GLY A 184 -43.62 -42.31 -4.00
CA GLY A 184 -43.75 -43.06 -5.25
C GLY A 184 -44.73 -42.34 -6.21
N VAL A 185 -44.63 -42.62 -7.52
CA VAL A 185 -45.71 -42.55 -8.56
C VAL A 185 -46.21 -41.11 -8.90
N SER A 186 -46.35 -40.59 -10.14
CA SER A 186 -46.38 -41.07 -11.53
C SER A 186 -46.40 -39.89 -12.52
N GLN A 187 -45.95 -40.17 -13.75
CA GLN A 187 -46.39 -39.65 -15.07
C GLN A 187 -45.99 -38.23 -15.56
N GLY A 188 -45.38 -38.22 -16.76
CA GLY A 188 -45.80 -37.33 -17.85
C GLY A 188 -44.71 -36.56 -18.61
N GLY A 189 -44.53 -36.88 -19.91
CA GLY A 189 -44.05 -35.95 -20.96
C GLY A 189 -42.57 -36.06 -21.36
N GLN A 190 -42.24 -36.78 -22.45
CA GLN A 190 -41.92 -36.28 -23.81
C GLN A 190 -40.56 -35.55 -23.94
N TRP A 191 -39.52 -36.21 -24.45
CA TRP A 191 -39.12 -36.39 -25.87
C TRP A 191 -38.56 -35.13 -26.56
N CYS A 192 -37.23 -35.07 -26.67
CA CYS A 192 -36.38 -34.64 -27.79
C CYS A 192 -34.94 -34.66 -27.25
N GLY A 193 -33.91 -35.26 -27.83
CA GLY A 193 -33.62 -35.84 -29.13
C GLY A 193 -32.09 -35.98 -29.14
N GLN A 194 -31.60 -37.13 -29.60
CA GLN A 194 -30.22 -37.60 -29.49
C GLN A 194 -29.19 -36.73 -30.26
N SER A 195 -27.96 -36.63 -29.75
CA SER A 195 -26.68 -37.14 -30.33
C SER A 195 -26.27 -36.54 -31.70
N SER A 196 -25.02 -36.23 -32.00
CA SER A 196 -23.85 -37.11 -31.88
C SER A 196 -22.53 -36.40 -32.27
N LEU A 197 -21.47 -36.78 -31.56
CA LEU A 197 -20.11 -37.14 -31.99
C LEU A 197 -19.33 -36.36 -33.09
N TRP A 198 -18.16 -35.85 -32.63
CA TRP A 198 -16.77 -36.13 -33.04
C TRP A 198 -16.25 -35.97 -34.50
N GLN A 199 -15.14 -35.20 -34.55
CA GLN A 199 -13.88 -35.33 -35.34
C GLN A 199 -13.91 -35.28 -36.87
N GLU A 200 -13.09 -34.39 -37.46
CA GLU A 200 -11.80 -34.79 -38.06
C GLU A 200 -10.90 -33.58 -38.37
N ASN A 201 -9.59 -33.80 -38.18
CA ASN A 201 -8.47 -32.92 -38.54
C ASN A 201 -8.21 -33.01 -40.05
N THR A 202 -7.78 -31.89 -40.64
CA THR A 202 -6.72 -31.87 -41.67
C THR A 202 -5.82 -30.67 -41.45
#